data_AF-E4UD28-F1
#
_entry.id   AF-E4UD28-F1
#
_cell.length_a   1.000
_cell.length_b   1.000
_cell.length_c   1.000
_cell.angle_alpha   90.00
_cell.angle_beta   90.00
_cell.angle_gamma   90.00
#
_symmetry.space_group_name_H-M   'P 1'
#
loop_
_entity.id
_entity.type
_entity.pdbx_description
1 polymer ?
#
loop_
_entity_poly.entity_id
_entity_poly.type
_entity_poly.pdbx_seq_one_letter_code
_entity_poly.pdbx_strand_id
1 'polypeptide(L)'
;MFQKIQKDYGVPAGILITLWGLESRFGDRMGEVPTFSTLATLAYDCRRSALFTEQFFVALELVNQGIISAESRGALHGEIGPFQFLPSNVKKFSVDGDGDGKASIITSNIDAIESAANFLKKNGWTKNKGYQPKEKNFLILKRWNASTNYIKAVAYIAAHIDGIRLKDGYQ
;
A
#
# COMPACT_ATOMS: atom_id res chain seq x y z
N MET A 1 -8.42 -16.01 -5.47
CA MET A 1 -7.56 -15.00 -4.82
C MET A 1 -8.33 -14.10 -3.84
N PHE A 2 -9.03 -13.05 -4.27
CA PHE A 2 -9.59 -12.03 -3.36
C PHE A 2 -10.54 -12.56 -2.27
N GLN A 3 -11.32 -13.60 -2.54
CA GLN A 3 -12.18 -14.23 -1.52
C GLN A 3 -11.37 -14.80 -0.34
N LYS A 4 -10.20 -15.41 -0.62
CA LYS A 4 -9.26 -15.88 0.42
C LYS A 4 -8.74 -14.70 1.23
N ILE A 5 -8.24 -13.67 0.56
CA ILE A 5 -7.70 -12.46 1.21
C ILE A 5 -8.76 -11.80 2.11
N GLN A 6 -9.99 -11.67 1.62
CA GLN A 6 -11.09 -11.14 2.42
C GLN A 6 -11.43 -12.04 3.61
N LYS A 7 -11.36 -13.36 3.45
CA LYS A 7 -11.56 -14.30 4.58
C LYS A 7 -10.48 -14.11 5.65
N ASP A 8 -9.22 -14.00 5.24
CA ASP A 8 -8.05 -13.99 6.13
C ASP A 8 -7.86 -12.64 6.82
N TYR A 9 -7.93 -11.54 6.05
CA TYR A 9 -7.67 -10.18 6.55
C TYR A 9 -8.94 -9.40 6.87
N GLY A 10 -10.09 -9.79 6.32
CA GLY A 10 -11.36 -9.06 6.48
C GLY A 10 -11.49 -7.82 5.59
N VAL A 11 -10.54 -7.59 4.69
CA VAL A 11 -10.52 -6.46 3.75
C VAL A 11 -11.27 -6.85 2.47
N PRO A 12 -12.30 -6.11 2.04
CA PRO A 12 -13.05 -6.37 0.81
C PRO A 12 -12.18 -6.23 -0.45
N ALA A 13 -12.55 -6.98 -1.49
CA ALA A 13 -11.87 -6.95 -2.78
C ALA A 13 -11.87 -5.54 -3.40
N GLY A 14 -13.00 -4.84 -3.37
CA GLY A 14 -13.14 -3.49 -3.93
C GLY A 14 -12.14 -2.50 -3.33
N ILE A 15 -11.82 -2.60 -2.04
CA ILE A 15 -10.81 -1.74 -1.40
C ILE A 15 -9.43 -2.00 -1.99
N LEU A 16 -9.03 -3.27 -2.07
CA LEU A 16 -7.70 -3.65 -2.57
C LEU A 16 -7.54 -3.32 -4.06
N ILE A 17 -8.56 -3.61 -4.87
CA ILE A 17 -8.57 -3.29 -6.31
C ILE A 17 -8.49 -1.77 -6.51
N THR A 18 -9.25 -1.00 -5.73
CA THR A 18 -9.25 0.46 -5.84
C THR A 18 -7.89 1.06 -5.48
N LEU A 19 -7.29 0.63 -4.37
CA LEU A 19 -5.95 1.07 -3.98
C LEU A 19 -4.93 0.70 -5.06
N TRP A 20 -4.95 -0.54 -5.55
CA TRP A 20 -4.03 -0.98 -6.60
C TRP A 20 -4.14 -0.15 -7.89
N GLY A 21 -5.37 0.18 -8.29
CA GLY A 21 -5.65 1.02 -9.46
C GLY A 21 -5.19 2.47 -9.27
N LEU A 22 -5.46 3.07 -8.10
CA LEU A 22 -5.10 4.46 -7.80
C LEU A 22 -3.59 4.64 -7.60
N GLU A 23 -2.92 3.67 -6.98
CA GLU A 23 -1.49 3.77 -6.66
C GLU A 23 -0.60 3.55 -7.88
N SER A 24 -0.94 2.61 -8.77
CA SER A 24 -0.01 2.21 -9.83
C SER A 24 -0.65 1.80 -11.15
N ARG A 25 -1.95 2.06 -11.36
CA ARG A 25 -2.70 1.51 -12.50
C ARG A 25 -2.55 -0.01 -12.58
N PHE A 26 -2.78 -0.70 -11.47
CA PHE A 26 -2.67 -2.16 -11.39
C PHE A 26 -1.27 -2.71 -11.67
N GLY A 27 -0.22 -1.95 -11.34
CA GLY A 27 1.18 -2.32 -11.54
C GLY A 27 1.82 -1.75 -12.82
N ASP A 28 1.04 -1.18 -13.74
CA ASP A 28 1.58 -0.63 -15.00
C ASP A 28 2.47 0.62 -14.79
N ARG A 29 2.27 1.37 -13.70
CA ARG A 29 2.98 2.61 -13.39
C ARG A 29 3.43 2.62 -11.93
N MET A 30 4.54 1.95 -11.64
CA MET A 30 5.13 1.89 -10.29
C MET A 30 6.19 2.98 -10.01
N GLY A 31 6.47 3.81 -11.02
CA GLY A 31 7.49 4.84 -10.97
C GLY A 31 8.76 4.45 -11.73
N GLU A 32 9.49 5.47 -12.18
CA GLU A 32 10.60 5.31 -13.12
C GLU A 32 11.87 5.98 -12.61
N VAL A 33 11.98 6.37 -11.33
CA VAL A 33 13.20 7.00 -10.80
C VAL A 33 14.01 6.03 -9.94
N PRO A 34 15.36 6.12 -9.91
CA PRO A 34 16.17 5.24 -9.07
C PRO A 34 15.86 5.43 -7.58
N THR A 35 15.42 4.36 -6.91
CA THR A 35 14.93 4.43 -5.51
C THR A 35 15.98 4.99 -4.56
N PHE A 36 17.24 4.56 -4.67
CA PHE A 36 18.32 5.00 -3.78
C PHE A 36 18.69 6.46 -3.98
N SER A 37 18.76 6.93 -5.23
CA SER A 37 18.99 8.35 -5.52
C SER A 37 17.87 9.21 -4.94
N THR A 38 16.61 8.81 -5.15
CA THR A 38 15.44 9.52 -4.62
C THR A 38 15.47 9.58 -3.09
N LEU A 39 15.67 8.45 -2.42
CA LEU A 39 15.72 8.40 -0.94
C LEU A 39 16.90 9.20 -0.38
N ALA A 40 18.08 9.16 -1.01
CA ALA A 40 19.23 9.96 -0.61
C ALA A 40 18.96 11.47 -0.76
N THR A 41 18.35 11.89 -1.89
CA THR A 41 17.94 13.28 -2.09
C THR A 41 16.93 13.73 -1.04
N LEU A 42 15.93 12.91 -0.72
CA LEU A 42 14.92 13.24 0.29
C LEU A 42 15.47 13.22 1.72
N ALA A 43 16.47 12.38 2.01
CA ALA A 43 17.18 12.36 3.29
C ALA A 43 18.00 13.64 3.50
N TYR A 44 18.54 14.21 2.41
CA TYR A 44 19.25 15.50 2.44
C TYR A 44 18.29 16.70 2.57
N ASP A 45 17.05 16.58 2.10
CA ASP A 45 16.04 17.64 2.19
C ASP A 45 15.61 17.92 3.65
N CYS A 46 15.70 19.20 4.07
CA CYS A 46 15.48 19.61 5.46
C CYS A 46 14.05 19.42 5.97
N ARG A 47 13.04 19.31 5.10
CA ARG A 47 11.63 19.27 5.52
C ARG A 47 11.26 17.98 6.24
N ARG A 48 11.83 16.85 5.82
CA ARG A 48 11.54 15.49 6.35
C ARG A 48 12.79 14.61 6.43
N SER A 49 13.98 15.20 6.55
CA SER A 49 15.27 14.52 6.54
C SER A 49 15.31 13.27 7.43
N ALA A 50 14.83 13.36 8.68
CA ALA A 50 14.86 12.24 9.62
C ALA A 50 14.06 11.01 9.12
N LEU A 51 12.85 11.25 8.58
CA LEU A 51 12.02 10.18 8.04
C LEU A 51 12.68 9.49 6.86
N PHE A 52 13.22 10.26 5.91
CA PHE A 52 13.80 9.70 4.70
C PHE A 52 15.19 9.11 4.92
N THR A 53 15.92 9.58 5.94
CA THR A 53 17.11 8.89 6.44
C THR A 53 16.76 7.48 6.92
N GLU A 54 15.69 7.33 7.71
CA GLU A 54 15.19 6.01 8.10
C GLU A 54 14.81 5.17 6.87
N GLN A 55 14.04 5.73 5.92
CA GLN A 55 13.65 5.00 4.71
C GLN A 55 14.85 4.55 3.88
N PHE A 56 15.90 5.37 3.77
CA PHE A 56 17.13 5.04 3.05
C PHE A 56 17.84 3.84 3.69
N PHE A 57 18.02 3.84 5.02
CA PHE A 57 18.63 2.70 5.71
C PHE A 57 17.78 1.44 5.62
N VAL A 58 16.45 1.56 5.75
CA VAL A 58 15.56 0.41 5.56
C VAL A 58 15.66 -0.14 4.13
N ALA A 59 15.79 0.71 3.11
CA ALA A 59 15.98 0.25 1.73
C ALA A 59 17.27 -0.59 1.58
N LEU A 60 18.35 -0.23 2.27
CA LEU A 60 19.58 -1.06 2.28
C LEU A 60 19.36 -2.43 2.93
N GLU A 61 18.57 -2.50 4.00
CA GLU A 61 18.19 -3.77 4.61
C GLU A 61 17.35 -4.63 3.65
N LEU A 62 16.45 -4.01 2.89
CA LEU A 62 15.65 -4.70 1.86
C LEU A 62 16.51 -5.25 0.72
N VAL A 63 17.63 -4.59 0.37
CA VAL A 63 18.63 -5.13 -0.55
C VAL A 63 19.28 -6.38 0.03
N ASN A 64 19.68 -6.34 1.30
CA ASN A 64 20.27 -7.50 1.98
C ASN A 64 19.29 -8.69 2.04
N GLN A 65 17.98 -8.42 2.09
CA GLN A 65 16.92 -9.44 2.04
C GLN A 65 16.58 -9.92 0.62
N GLY A 66 17.15 -9.29 -0.42
CA GLY A 66 16.87 -9.60 -1.81
C GLY A 66 15.48 -9.17 -2.30
N ILE A 67 14.79 -8.28 -1.58
CA ILE A 67 13.46 -7.78 -1.95
C ILE A 67 13.56 -6.70 -3.02
N ILE A 68 14.58 -5.84 -2.92
CA ILE A 68 14.95 -4.84 -3.93
C ILE A 68 16.44 -4.95 -4.25
N SER A 69 16.89 -4.23 -5.26
CA SER A 69 18.30 -4.13 -5.68
C SER A 69 18.73 -2.68 -5.83
N ALA A 70 20.03 -2.43 -5.99
CA ALA A 70 20.56 -1.09 -6.27
C ALA A 70 19.93 -0.44 -7.52
N GLU A 71 19.49 -1.27 -8.48
CA GLU A 71 18.86 -0.85 -9.74
C GLU A 71 17.33 -0.68 -9.62
N SER A 72 16.75 -0.94 -8.44
CA SER A 72 15.32 -0.81 -8.24
C SER A 72 14.85 0.63 -8.47
N ARG A 73 13.72 0.73 -9.14
CA ARG A 73 13.06 2.00 -9.46
C ARG A 73 11.74 2.10 -8.69
N GLY A 74 11.35 3.33 -8.40
CA GLY A 74 10.12 3.63 -7.69
C GLY A 74 9.61 5.02 -8.03
N ALA A 75 8.75 5.55 -7.18
CA ALA A 75 8.18 6.87 -7.33
C ALA A 75 9.06 7.98 -6.75
N LEU A 76 8.71 9.22 -7.11
CA LEU A 76 9.46 10.43 -6.77
C LEU A 76 9.58 10.70 -5.27
N HIS A 77 8.72 10.09 -4.43
CA HIS A 77 8.76 10.27 -2.98
C HIS A 77 9.26 9.01 -2.24
N GLY A 78 9.90 8.08 -2.96
CA GLY A 78 10.57 6.91 -2.39
C GLY A 78 9.66 5.69 -2.21
N GLU A 79 8.42 5.75 -2.67
CA GLU A 79 7.52 4.60 -2.71
C GLU A 79 7.97 3.56 -3.74
N ILE A 80 7.78 2.29 -3.42
CA ILE A 80 8.17 1.15 -4.25
C ILE A 80 6.99 0.19 -4.47
N GLY A 81 6.98 -0.40 -5.67
CA GLY A 81 6.07 -1.49 -6.04
C GLY A 81 4.61 -1.10 -6.31
N PRO A 82 3.74 -2.12 -6.49
CA PRO A 82 2.38 -1.93 -6.99
C PRO A 82 1.45 -1.14 -6.07
N PHE A 83 1.73 -1.12 -4.76
CA PHE A 83 0.94 -0.41 -3.77
C PHE A 83 1.65 0.82 -3.19
N GLN A 84 2.76 1.23 -3.82
CA GLN A 84 3.49 2.46 -3.47
C GLN A 84 3.82 2.53 -1.97
N PHE A 85 4.39 1.44 -1.44
CA PHE A 85 4.86 1.43 -0.06
C PHE A 85 6.20 2.13 0.07
N LEU A 86 6.36 2.95 1.10
CA LEU A 86 7.70 3.33 1.55
C LEU A 86 8.48 2.09 2.03
N PRO A 87 9.83 2.10 2.00
CA PRO A 87 10.65 0.96 2.39
C PRO A 87 10.31 0.37 3.76
N SER A 88 10.03 1.21 4.76
CA SER A 88 9.61 0.77 6.09
C SER A 88 8.29 0.00 6.09
N ASN A 89 7.35 0.33 5.20
CA ASN A 89 6.11 -0.44 5.05
C ASN A 89 6.36 -1.76 4.33
N VAL A 90 7.24 -1.79 3.32
CA VAL A 90 7.68 -3.05 2.71
C VAL A 90 8.28 -3.97 3.77
N LYS A 91 9.22 -3.48 4.58
CA LYS A 91 9.83 -4.29 5.67
C LYS A 91 8.80 -4.80 6.68
N LYS A 92 7.79 -3.99 7.03
CA LYS A 92 6.83 -4.31 8.11
C LYS A 92 5.65 -5.18 7.67
N PHE A 93 5.21 -5.05 6.42
CA PHE A 93 3.91 -5.58 5.99
C PHE A 93 3.97 -6.59 4.86
N SER A 94 5.15 -6.83 4.26
CA SER A 94 5.29 -7.84 3.21
C SER A 94 4.89 -9.23 3.71
N VAL A 95 4.10 -9.93 2.91
CA VAL A 95 3.64 -11.31 3.13
C VAL A 95 3.90 -12.13 1.87
N ASP A 96 4.41 -13.34 2.07
CA ASP A 96 4.45 -14.41 1.05
C ASP A 96 3.02 -14.94 0.87
N GLY A 97 2.35 -14.48 -0.17
CA GLY A 97 0.94 -14.72 -0.45
C GLY A 97 0.69 -15.95 -1.33
N ASP A 98 1.67 -16.37 -2.14
CA ASP A 98 1.60 -17.59 -2.95
C ASP A 98 2.27 -18.82 -2.29
N GLY A 99 3.03 -18.63 -1.21
CA GLY A 99 3.64 -19.69 -0.43
C GLY A 99 4.94 -20.22 -1.04
N ASP A 100 5.65 -19.43 -1.85
CA ASP A 100 6.92 -19.81 -2.48
C ASP A 100 8.15 -19.66 -1.55
N GLY A 101 7.94 -19.15 -0.34
CA GLY A 101 8.96 -18.90 0.67
C GLY A 101 9.53 -17.48 0.64
N LYS A 102 9.05 -16.59 -0.22
CA LYS A 102 9.52 -15.20 -0.36
C LYS A 102 8.33 -14.24 -0.46
N ALA A 103 8.48 -13.07 0.16
CA ALA A 103 7.52 -11.99 0.00
C ALA A 103 7.98 -11.05 -1.14
N SER A 104 7.78 -11.49 -2.38
CA SER A 104 8.17 -10.81 -3.61
C SER A 104 7.19 -9.67 -3.96
N ILE A 105 6.94 -8.77 -3.02
CA ILE A 105 5.92 -7.69 -3.07
C ILE A 105 6.04 -6.74 -4.28
N ILE A 106 7.21 -6.68 -4.93
CA ILE A 106 7.46 -5.83 -6.09
C ILE A 106 7.04 -6.51 -7.40
N THR A 107 7.21 -7.83 -7.50
CA THR A 107 7.04 -8.60 -8.75
C THR A 107 5.88 -9.59 -8.72
N SER A 108 5.42 -9.98 -7.52
CA SER A 108 4.28 -10.87 -7.32
C SER A 108 3.04 -10.06 -6.96
N ASN A 109 2.03 -10.09 -7.83
CA ASN A 109 0.76 -9.39 -7.60
C ASN A 109 0.03 -9.94 -6.36
N ILE A 110 0.10 -11.25 -6.12
CA ILE A 110 -0.55 -11.87 -4.97
C ILE A 110 0.11 -11.41 -3.67
N ASP A 111 1.45 -11.39 -3.59
CA ASP A 111 2.17 -10.87 -2.44
C ASP A 111 1.87 -9.39 -2.21
N ALA A 112 1.86 -8.59 -3.28
CA ALA A 112 1.53 -7.17 -3.21
C ALA A 112 0.14 -6.93 -2.61
N ILE A 113 -0.88 -7.65 -3.10
CA ILE A 113 -2.27 -7.52 -2.66
C ILE A 113 -2.45 -8.05 -1.22
N GLU A 114 -1.85 -9.19 -0.88
CA GLU A 114 -1.89 -9.72 0.49
C GLU A 114 -1.17 -8.80 1.48
N SER A 115 -0.04 -8.20 1.08
CA SER A 115 0.70 -7.23 1.88
C SER A 115 -0.10 -5.95 2.12
N ALA A 116 -0.85 -5.48 1.12
CA ALA A 116 -1.78 -4.35 1.27
C ALA A 116 -2.93 -4.69 2.25
N ALA A 117 -3.47 -5.91 2.19
CA ALA A 117 -4.47 -6.37 3.13
C ALA A 117 -3.92 -6.50 4.56
N ASN A 118 -2.69 -7.01 4.71
CA ASN A 118 -1.97 -7.10 5.97
C ASN A 118 -1.72 -5.70 6.56
N PHE A 119 -1.31 -4.73 5.75
CA PHE A 119 -1.16 -3.33 6.17
C PHE A 119 -2.44 -2.81 6.81
N LEU A 120 -3.59 -2.92 6.12
CA LEU A 120 -4.87 -2.43 6.65
C LEU A 120 -5.26 -3.18 7.92
N LYS A 121 -5.10 -4.51 7.94
CA LYS A 121 -5.40 -5.36 9.09
C LYS A 121 -4.59 -4.95 10.33
N LYS A 122 -3.27 -4.81 10.19
CA LYS A 122 -2.36 -4.41 11.28
C LYS A 122 -2.62 -2.98 11.76
N ASN A 123 -3.14 -2.12 10.88
CA ASN A 123 -3.51 -0.75 11.20
C ASN A 123 -4.93 -0.59 11.78
N GLY A 124 -5.62 -1.69 12.10
CA GLY A 124 -6.89 -1.67 12.84
C GLY A 124 -8.14 -1.96 12.02
N TRP A 125 -7.99 -2.39 10.76
CA TRP A 125 -9.13 -2.83 9.95
C TRP A 125 -9.89 -3.96 10.66
N THR A 126 -11.20 -3.74 10.86
CA THR A 126 -12.07 -4.69 11.54
C THR A 126 -12.95 -5.41 10.53
N LYS A 127 -12.84 -6.75 10.48
CA LYS A 127 -13.66 -7.61 9.62
C LYS A 127 -15.16 -7.34 9.86
N ASN A 128 -15.95 -7.37 8.78
CA ASN A 128 -17.41 -7.14 8.80
C ASN A 128 -17.85 -5.76 9.32
N LYS A 129 -16.95 -4.77 9.31
CA LYS A 129 -17.31 -3.37 9.57
C LYS A 129 -17.25 -2.58 8.27
N GLY A 130 -18.17 -1.64 8.12
CA GLY A 130 -18.27 -0.80 6.93
C GLY A 130 -17.09 0.17 6.80
N TYR A 131 -16.85 0.61 5.57
CA TYR A 131 -15.73 1.46 5.18
C TYR A 131 -16.15 2.77 4.49
N GLN A 132 -17.44 3.06 4.38
CA GLN A 132 -17.97 4.32 3.86
C GLN A 132 -17.89 5.43 4.92
N PRO A 133 -18.07 6.73 4.56
CA PRO A 133 -18.00 7.83 5.52
C PRO A 133 -18.81 7.57 6.81
N LYS A 134 -18.22 7.95 7.95
CA LYS A 134 -18.74 7.71 9.31
C LYS A 134 -18.74 6.24 9.77
N GLU A 135 -18.31 5.30 8.93
CA GLU A 135 -18.15 3.90 9.34
C GLU A 135 -16.76 3.61 9.91
N LYS A 136 -16.65 2.54 10.71
CA LYS A 136 -15.46 2.24 11.51
C LYS A 136 -14.18 2.13 10.68
N ASN A 137 -14.21 1.44 9.54
CA ASN A 137 -13.02 1.21 8.74
C ASN A 137 -12.63 2.40 7.87
N PHE A 138 -13.51 3.40 7.69
CA PHE A 138 -13.24 4.55 6.82
C PHE A 138 -11.98 5.33 7.24
N LEU A 139 -11.82 5.57 8.53
CA LEU A 139 -10.65 6.28 9.05
C LEU A 139 -9.37 5.44 9.03
N ILE A 140 -9.47 4.11 8.91
CA ILE A 140 -8.28 3.26 8.75
C ILE A 140 -7.59 3.54 7.41
N LEU A 141 -8.34 3.92 6.38
CA LEU A 141 -7.78 4.33 5.09
C LEU A 141 -6.86 5.56 5.20
N LYS A 142 -6.99 6.39 6.26
CA LYS A 142 -6.05 7.49 6.50
C LYS A 142 -4.64 7.03 6.83
N ARG A 143 -4.47 5.77 7.24
CA ARG A 143 -3.15 5.17 7.42
C ARG A 143 -2.44 4.96 6.08
N TRP A 144 -3.22 4.74 5.02
CA TRP A 144 -2.71 4.63 3.65
C TRP A 144 -2.35 6.00 3.08
N ASN A 145 -3.32 6.92 3.09
CA ASN A 145 -3.12 8.29 2.63
C ASN A 145 -3.95 9.25 3.50
N ALA A 146 -3.31 10.27 4.06
CA ALA A 146 -3.94 11.20 5.01
C ALA A 146 -5.03 12.09 4.39
N SER A 147 -5.11 12.18 3.06
CA SER A 147 -6.10 13.00 2.36
C SER A 147 -7.52 12.46 2.51
N THR A 148 -8.40 13.30 3.07
CA THR A 148 -9.84 12.97 3.19
C THR A 148 -10.48 12.74 1.82
N ASN A 149 -10.07 13.50 0.79
CA ASN A 149 -10.61 13.34 -0.57
C ASN A 149 -10.16 12.01 -1.18
N TYR A 150 -8.91 11.61 -0.95
CA TYR A 150 -8.39 10.33 -1.41
C TYR A 150 -9.17 9.16 -0.79
N ILE A 151 -9.34 9.14 0.54
CA ILE A 151 -10.06 8.03 1.19
C ILE A 151 -11.55 8.01 0.83
N LYS A 152 -12.17 9.17 0.56
CA LYS A 152 -13.54 9.25 0.03
C LYS A 152 -13.60 8.61 -1.36
N ALA A 153 -12.65 8.94 -2.25
CA ALA A 153 -12.57 8.33 -3.57
C ALA A 153 -12.38 6.81 -3.49
N VAL A 154 -11.48 6.34 -2.60
CA VAL A 154 -11.28 4.91 -2.35
C VAL A 154 -12.58 4.23 -1.94
N ALA A 155 -13.24 4.75 -0.89
CA ALA A 155 -14.47 4.17 -0.38
C ALA A 155 -15.62 4.24 -1.41
N TYR A 156 -15.68 5.28 -2.24
CA TYR A 156 -16.68 5.44 -3.29
C TYR A 156 -16.48 4.39 -4.39
N ILE A 157 -15.28 4.31 -4.97
CA ILE A 157 -14.99 3.38 -6.07
C ILE A 157 -15.11 1.93 -5.58
N ALA A 158 -14.57 1.62 -4.40
CA ALA A 158 -14.68 0.31 -3.79
C ALA A 158 -16.15 -0.12 -3.60
N ALA A 159 -17.03 0.81 -3.19
CA ALA A 159 -18.44 0.50 -3.02
C ALA A 159 -19.12 0.10 -4.34
N HIS A 160 -18.73 0.70 -5.47
CA HIS A 160 -19.24 0.30 -6.79
C HIS A 160 -18.72 -1.07 -7.20
N ILE A 161 -17.43 -1.35 -6.97
CA ILE A 161 -16.83 -2.65 -7.27
C ILE A 161 -17.48 -3.76 -6.43
N ASP A 162 -17.70 -3.50 -5.14
CA ASP A 162 -18.32 -4.45 -4.21
C ASP A 162 -19.85 -4.54 -4.38
N GLY A 163 -20.46 -3.69 -5.21
CA GLY A 163 -21.91 -3.67 -5.44
C GLY A 163 -22.73 -3.22 -4.22
N ILE A 164 -22.17 -2.41 -3.32
CA ILE A 164 -22.85 -1.92 -2.13
C ILE A 164 -23.41 -0.51 -2.35
N ARG A 165 -24.59 -0.23 -1.78
CA ARG A 165 -25.23 1.09 -1.87
C ARG A 165 -24.40 2.16 -1.15
N LEU A 166 -24.22 3.30 -1.81
CA LEU A 166 -23.58 4.48 -1.21
C LEU A 166 -24.43 5.07 -0.08
N LYS A 167 -23.75 5.49 0.99
CA LYS A 167 -24.27 6.24 2.14
C LYS A 167 -23.93 7.72 2.01
N ASP A 168 -24.50 8.54 2.87
CA ASP A 168 -24.19 9.98 2.91
C ASP A 168 -22.74 10.24 3.35
N GLY A 169 -22.22 11.43 3.00
CA GLY A 169 -20.90 11.91 3.42
C GLY A 169 -19.81 11.93 2.34
N TYR A 170 -20.19 11.71 1.08
CA TYR A 170 -19.31 11.89 -0.09
C TYR A 170 -19.32 13.32 -0.67
N GLN A 171 -20.32 14.13 -0.31
CA GLN A 171 -20.35 15.57 -0.59
C GLN A 171 -19.26 16.32 0.20
#